data_AF-A0AAV0IA58-F1
#
_entry.id   AF-A0AAV0IA58-F1
#
_cell.length_a   1.000
_cell.length_b   1.000
_cell.length_c   1.000
_cell.angle_alpha   90.00
_cell.angle_beta   90.00
_cell.angle_gamma   90.00
#
_symmetry.space_group_name_H-M   'P 1'
#
loop_
_entity.id
_entity.type
_entity.pdbx_description
1 polymer ?
#
loop_
_entity_poly.entity_id
_entity_poly.type
_entity_poly.pdbx_seq_one_letter_code
_entity_poly.pdbx_strand_id
1 'polypeptide(L)'
;MCGYYGVELTEAIAAEFGAQLAAQLGYRKLIIEVDSLTLVEKFAKAAEVDNEVGLICINLSKYLRDTGSENDRISHVKRMANNSAHIMAHSKTNWESREVWIDRPPIFLVDQLVLDNVTPILP
;
A
#
# COMPACT_ATOMS: atom_id res chain seq x y z
N MET A 1 -2.96 -11.84 13.86
CA MET A 1 -3.54 -10.65 13.21
C MET A 1 -4.48 -10.01 14.20
N CYS A 2 -4.06 -8.91 14.83
CA CYS A 2 -4.94 -8.10 15.66
C CYS A 2 -5.16 -6.82 14.88
N GLY A 3 -6.34 -6.66 14.30
CA GLY A 3 -6.71 -5.51 13.49
C GLY A 3 -8.21 -5.33 13.59
N TYR A 4 -8.66 -4.09 13.75
CA TYR A 4 -10.07 -3.71 13.86
C TYR A 4 -10.91 -4.12 12.64
N TYR A 5 -10.27 -4.45 11.52
CA TYR A 5 -10.87 -4.75 10.22
C TYR A 5 -10.44 -6.13 9.70
N GLY A 6 -11.21 -6.68 8.76
CA GLY A 6 -10.81 -7.89 8.03
C GLY A 6 -9.53 -7.70 7.22
N VAL A 7 -8.84 -8.80 6.90
CA VAL A 7 -7.55 -8.79 6.16
C VAL A 7 -7.67 -7.99 4.87
N GLU A 8 -8.69 -8.28 4.09
CA GLU A 8 -8.92 -7.66 2.80
C GLU A 8 -9.17 -6.15 2.88
N LEU A 9 -9.99 -5.72 3.85
CA LEU A 9 -10.25 -4.31 4.08
C LEU A 9 -8.98 -3.58 4.52
N THR A 10 -8.15 -4.23 5.34
CA THR A 10 -6.86 -3.69 5.79
C THR A 10 -5.91 -3.47 4.60
N GLU A 11 -5.83 -4.43 3.69
CA GLU A 11 -5.00 -4.33 2.48
C GLU A 11 -5.50 -3.22 1.54
N ALA A 12 -6.81 -3.11 1.35
CA ALA A 12 -7.42 -2.07 0.53
C ALA A 12 -7.13 -0.66 1.10
N ILE A 13 -7.32 -0.47 2.42
CA ILE A 13 -7.01 0.79 3.10
C ILE A 13 -5.52 1.14 2.97
N ALA A 14 -4.63 0.16 3.12
CA ALA A 14 -3.20 0.38 2.98
C ALA A 14 -2.83 0.85 1.55
N ALA A 15 -3.42 0.22 0.52
CA ALA A 15 -3.20 0.61 -0.87
C ALA A 15 -3.73 2.02 -1.17
N GLU A 16 -4.94 2.35 -0.72
CA GLU A 16 -5.52 3.70 -0.90
C GLU A 16 -4.69 4.77 -0.19
N PHE A 17 -4.27 4.52 1.05
CA PHE A 17 -3.44 5.45 1.80
C PHE A 17 -2.08 5.68 1.13
N GLY A 18 -1.43 4.60 0.65
CA GLY A 18 -0.18 4.70 -0.09
C GLY A 18 -0.32 5.54 -1.37
N ALA A 19 -1.39 5.34 -2.13
CA ALA A 19 -1.68 6.12 -3.34
C ALA A 19 -1.94 7.59 -3.03
N GLN A 20 -2.74 7.87 -1.99
CA GLN A 20 -3.05 9.22 -1.54
C GLN A 20 -1.77 9.96 -1.11
N LEU A 21 -0.93 9.31 -0.29
CA LEU A 21 0.34 9.87 0.15
C LEU A 21 1.26 10.15 -1.03
N ALA A 22 1.41 9.20 -1.96
CA ALA A 22 2.27 9.38 -3.12
C ALA A 22 1.81 10.55 -4.00
N ALA A 23 0.49 10.70 -4.20
CA ALA A 23 -0.08 11.85 -4.90
C ALA A 23 0.19 13.18 -4.16
N GLN A 24 0.04 13.21 -2.83
CA GLN A 24 0.34 14.39 -2.00
C GLN A 24 1.82 14.81 -2.06
N LEU A 25 2.73 13.83 -2.19
CA LEU A 25 4.16 14.06 -2.36
C LEU A 25 4.54 14.48 -3.81
N GLY A 26 3.58 14.53 -4.73
CA GLY A 26 3.80 14.95 -6.11
C GLY A 26 4.38 13.86 -7.02
N TYR A 27 4.37 12.60 -6.59
CA TYR A 27 4.75 11.49 -7.47
C TYR A 27 3.72 11.33 -8.59
N ARG A 28 4.22 10.95 -9.77
CA ARG A 28 3.42 10.72 -10.98
C ARG A 28 3.66 9.33 -11.53
N LYS A 29 2.72 8.82 -12.33
CA LYS A 29 2.80 7.50 -12.96
C LYS A 29 3.03 6.38 -11.92
N LEU A 30 2.18 6.38 -10.90
CA LEU A 30 2.22 5.43 -9.80
C LEU A 30 1.96 3.99 -10.28
N ILE A 31 2.63 3.06 -9.62
CA ILE A 31 2.38 1.63 -9.69
C ILE A 31 2.22 1.16 -8.25
N ILE A 32 1.16 0.41 -7.98
CA ILE A 32 0.88 -0.15 -6.66
C ILE A 32 1.08 -1.65 -6.73
N GLU A 33 2.00 -2.15 -5.91
CA GLU A 33 2.29 -3.57 -5.80
C GLU A 33 1.76 -4.10 -4.48
N VAL A 34 0.99 -5.19 -4.53
CA VAL A 34 0.39 -5.83 -3.35
C VAL A 34 0.59 -7.35 -3.43
N ASP A 35 0.70 -8.04 -2.29
CA ASP A 35 0.76 -9.51 -2.25
C ASP A 35 -0.61 -10.18 -2.09
N SER A 36 -1.69 -9.39 -2.22
CA SER A 36 -3.07 -9.85 -2.20
C SER A 36 -3.65 -9.95 -3.60
N LEU A 37 -3.73 -11.18 -4.12
CA LEU A 37 -4.35 -11.43 -5.42
C LEU A 37 -5.83 -11.03 -5.41
N THR A 38 -6.53 -11.26 -4.29
CA THR A 38 -7.94 -10.90 -4.12
C THR A 38 -8.16 -9.40 -4.30
N LEU A 39 -7.29 -8.56 -3.73
CA LEU A 39 -7.39 -7.11 -3.90
C LEU A 39 -7.22 -6.69 -5.36
N VAL A 40 -6.25 -7.28 -6.08
CA VAL A 40 -6.03 -7.01 -7.51
C VAL A 40 -7.26 -7.39 -8.34
N GLU A 41 -7.85 -8.55 -8.08
CA GLU A 41 -9.06 -9.01 -8.78
C GLU A 41 -10.27 -8.12 -8.49
N LYS A 42 -10.47 -7.69 -7.24
CA LYS A 42 -11.54 -6.76 -6.86
C LYS A 42 -11.34 -5.38 -7.44
N PHE A 43 -10.10 -4.90 -7.48
CA PHE A 43 -9.79 -3.63 -8.11
C PHE A 43 -10.14 -3.63 -9.60
N ALA A 44 -9.83 -4.71 -10.31
CA ALA A 44 -10.20 -4.86 -11.73
C ALA A 44 -11.73 -4.86 -11.96
N LYS A 45 -12.52 -5.23 -10.95
CA LYS A 45 -13.99 -5.27 -10.99
C LYS A 45 -14.64 -4.26 -10.06
N ALA A 46 -13.95 -3.18 -9.70
CA ALA A 46 -14.36 -2.31 -8.60
C ALA A 46 -15.81 -1.79 -8.72
N ALA A 47 -16.28 -1.50 -9.93
CA ALA A 47 -17.64 -1.03 -10.20
C ALA A 47 -18.73 -2.09 -9.97
N GLU A 48 -18.37 -3.38 -9.90
CA GLU A 48 -19.27 -4.51 -9.67
C GLU A 48 -19.28 -4.95 -8.19
N VAL A 49 -18.38 -4.39 -7.37
CA VAL A 49 -18.23 -4.76 -5.96
C VAL A 49 -19.02 -3.77 -5.08
N ASP A 50 -20.23 -4.14 -4.69
CA ASP A 50 -21.10 -3.31 -3.83
C ASP A 50 -20.78 -3.52 -2.33
N ASN A 51 -19.55 -3.15 -1.93
CA ASN A 51 -19.14 -3.10 -0.53
C ASN A 51 -18.02 -2.06 -0.32
N GLU A 52 -17.59 -1.90 0.94
CA GLU A 52 -16.55 -0.94 1.33
C GLU A 52 -15.24 -1.09 0.54
N VAL A 53 -14.82 -2.32 0.25
CA VAL A 53 -13.60 -2.59 -0.55
C VAL A 53 -13.77 -2.10 -1.98
N GLY A 54 -14.96 -2.27 -2.58
CA GLY A 54 -15.27 -1.75 -3.91
C GLY A 54 -15.18 -0.22 -3.98
N LEU A 55 -15.72 0.48 -2.98
CA LEU A 55 -15.60 1.95 -2.87
C LEU A 55 -14.14 2.40 -2.75
N ILE A 56 -13.34 1.72 -1.93
CA ILE A 56 -11.91 1.99 -1.79
C ILE A 56 -11.19 1.78 -3.13
N CYS A 57 -11.49 0.70 -3.85
CA CYS A 57 -10.90 0.44 -5.17
C CYS A 57 -11.25 1.54 -6.20
N ILE A 58 -12.48 2.07 -6.17
CA ILE A 58 -12.89 3.20 -7.03
C ILE A 58 -12.06 4.46 -6.70
N ASN A 59 -11.90 4.78 -5.42
CA ASN A 59 -11.07 5.91 -4.99
C ASN A 59 -9.61 5.71 -5.37
N LEU A 60 -9.08 4.50 -5.19
CA LEU A 60 -7.72 4.14 -5.57
C LEU A 60 -7.49 4.34 -7.08
N SER A 61 -8.43 3.90 -7.93
CA SER A 61 -8.38 4.14 -9.37
C SER A 61 -8.33 5.65 -9.68
N LYS A 62 -9.14 6.45 -8.97
CA LYS A 62 -9.10 7.91 -9.11
C LYS A 62 -7.72 8.49 -8.77
N TYR A 63 -7.11 8.11 -7.64
CA TYR A 63 -5.76 8.57 -7.29
C TYR A 63 -4.70 8.18 -8.34
N LEU A 64 -4.79 6.97 -8.88
CA LEU A 64 -3.88 6.50 -9.94
C LEU A 64 -4.05 7.32 -11.22
N ARG A 65 -5.28 7.66 -11.61
CA ARG A 65 -5.55 8.52 -12.78
C ARG A 65 -5.09 9.95 -12.56
N ASP A 66 -5.35 10.52 -11.39
CA ASP A 66 -4.95 11.88 -11.04
C ASP A 66 -3.42 12.06 -11.04
N THR A 67 -2.67 10.99 -10.76
CA THR A 67 -1.20 10.96 -10.88
C THR A 67 -0.69 10.71 -12.31
N GLY A 68 -1.58 10.61 -13.30
CA GLY A 68 -1.25 10.39 -14.71
C GLY A 68 -0.78 8.97 -15.01
N SER A 69 -1.20 8.00 -14.21
CA SER A 69 -0.85 6.58 -14.40
C SER A 69 -1.73 5.97 -15.49
N GLU A 70 -1.10 5.34 -16.48
CA GLU A 70 -1.80 4.63 -17.55
C GLU A 70 -2.26 3.25 -17.07
N ASN A 71 -3.54 2.91 -17.32
CA ASN A 71 -4.14 1.59 -17.05
C ASN A 71 -4.29 1.20 -15.57
N ASP A 72 -4.54 2.15 -14.66
CA ASP A 72 -4.90 1.87 -13.26
C ASP A 72 -4.01 0.77 -12.63
N ARG A 73 -2.69 1.03 -12.56
CA ARG A 73 -1.64 0.02 -12.31
C ARG A 73 -1.60 -0.49 -10.87
N ILE A 74 -2.45 -1.46 -10.57
CA ILE A 74 -2.23 -2.37 -9.44
C ILE A 74 -1.72 -3.72 -9.97
N SER A 75 -0.68 -4.28 -9.33
CA SER A 75 -0.13 -5.58 -9.69
C SER A 75 0.13 -6.46 -8.48
N HIS A 76 -0.10 -7.76 -8.66
CA HIS A 76 0.20 -8.75 -7.66
C HIS A 76 1.69 -9.10 -7.68
N VAL A 77 2.33 -9.07 -6.51
CA VAL A 77 3.70 -9.52 -6.30
C VAL A 77 3.73 -10.70 -5.33
N LYS A 78 4.79 -11.52 -5.40
CA LYS A 78 4.97 -12.57 -4.40
C LYS A 78 5.22 -11.92 -3.05
N ARG A 79 4.66 -12.49 -1.98
CA ARG A 79 4.87 -12.03 -0.59
C ARG A 79 6.33 -11.79 -0.21
N MET A 80 7.27 -12.59 -0.72
CA MET A 80 8.71 -12.38 -0.51
C MET A 80 9.24 -11.04 -1.04
N ALA A 81 8.63 -10.51 -2.10
CA ALA A 81 8.94 -9.20 -2.65
C ALA A 81 8.19 -8.06 -1.94
N ASN A 82 7.27 -8.37 -1.02
CA ASN A 82 6.50 -7.41 -0.23
C ASN A 82 6.88 -7.45 1.26
N ASN A 83 8.07 -7.94 1.60
CA ASN A 83 8.43 -8.20 3.00
C ASN A 83 8.54 -6.90 3.82
N SER A 84 9.00 -5.80 3.21
CA SER A 84 9.02 -4.48 3.85
C SER A 84 7.64 -4.03 4.31
N ALA A 85 6.61 -4.17 3.47
CA ALA A 85 5.22 -3.86 3.86
C ALA A 85 4.70 -4.84 4.92
N HIS A 86 5.06 -6.12 4.82
CA HIS A 86 4.71 -7.12 5.83
C HIS A 86 5.26 -6.78 7.22
N ILE A 87 6.53 -6.39 7.31
CA ILE A 87 7.17 -5.94 8.56
C ILE A 87 6.46 -4.69 9.08
N MET A 88 6.19 -3.70 8.22
CA MET A 88 5.48 -2.46 8.60
C MET A 88 4.08 -2.74 9.17
N ALA A 89 3.35 -3.70 8.61
CA ALA A 89 2.04 -4.11 9.11
C ALA A 89 2.11 -4.81 10.49
N HIS A 90 3.25 -5.40 10.85
CA HIS A 90 3.44 -6.14 12.11
C HIS A 90 4.27 -5.37 13.15
N SER A 91 4.90 -4.26 12.78
CA SER A 91 5.81 -3.52 13.66
C SER A 91 5.12 -2.78 14.80
N LYS A 92 3.83 -2.45 14.66
CA LYS A 92 2.99 -1.97 15.77
C LYS A 92 1.60 -2.58 15.66
N THR A 93 1.13 -3.18 16.76
CA THR A 93 -0.21 -3.76 16.88
C THR A 93 -1.32 -2.72 17.08
N ASN A 94 -0.97 -1.48 17.44
CA ASN A 94 -1.91 -0.38 17.67
C ASN A 94 -1.28 0.94 17.21
N TRP A 95 -1.44 1.29 15.93
CA TRP A 95 -1.15 2.64 15.48
C TRP A 95 -2.25 3.56 16.01
N GLU A 96 -1.97 4.34 17.05
CA GLU A 96 -2.91 5.34 17.60
C GLU A 96 -3.14 6.51 16.63
N SER A 97 -2.23 6.67 15.64
CA SER A 97 -2.31 7.69 14.61
C SER A 97 -1.64 7.22 13.32
N ARG A 98 -1.97 7.89 12.20
CA ARG A 98 -1.29 7.66 10.91
C ARG A 98 0.12 8.25 10.99
N GLU A 99 1.13 7.40 10.86
CA GLU A 99 2.53 7.81 10.80
C GLU A 99 3.06 7.68 9.36
N VAL A 100 3.91 8.63 8.96
CA VAL A 100 4.53 8.67 7.63
C VAL A 100 6.01 8.97 7.82
N TRP A 101 6.87 8.21 7.14
CA TRP A 101 8.31 8.44 7.09
C TRP A 101 8.73 8.82 5.68
N ILE A 102 9.51 9.89 5.57
CA ILE A 102 10.07 10.39 4.31
C ILE A 102 11.59 10.50 4.52
N ASP A 103 12.35 10.01 3.54
CA ASP A 103 13.83 9.94 3.50
C ASP A 103 14.50 9.05 4.56
N ARG A 104 13.98 9.03 5.79
CA ARG A 104 14.52 8.25 6.91
C ARG A 104 13.52 7.19 7.37
N PRO A 105 13.78 5.90 7.09
CA PRO A 105 12.88 4.84 7.51
C PRO A 105 12.92 4.63 9.03
N PRO A 106 11.87 4.03 9.62
CA PRO A 106 11.90 3.63 11.01
C PRO A 106 12.94 2.52 11.23
N ILE A 107 13.57 2.50 12.41
CA ILE A 107 14.71 1.61 12.72
C ILE A 107 14.40 0.12 12.49
N PHE A 108 13.17 -0.31 12.77
CA PHE A 108 12.75 -1.71 12.60
C PHE A 108 12.69 -2.17 11.13
N LEU A 109 12.75 -1.25 10.17
CA LEU A 109 12.68 -1.55 8.74
C LEU A 109 14.08 -1.55 8.08
N VAL A 110 15.10 -1.01 8.75
CA VAL A 110 16.44 -0.80 8.20
C VAL A 110 17.06 -2.10 7.68
N ASP A 111 17.02 -3.17 8.47
CA ASP A 111 17.62 -4.47 8.07
C ASP A 111 16.98 -5.03 6.80
N GLN A 112 15.65 -4.92 6.70
CA GLN A 112 14.94 -5.38 5.50
C GLN A 112 15.29 -4.54 4.27
N LEU A 113 15.40 -3.22 4.42
CA LEU A 113 15.77 -2.34 3.31
C LEU A 113 17.18 -2.67 2.79
N VAL A 114 18.12 -3.01 3.67
CA VAL A 114 19.46 -3.46 3.28
C VAL A 114 19.39 -4.78 2.51
N LEU A 115 18.55 -5.74 2.94
CA LEU A 115 18.30 -6.99 2.20
C LEU A 115 17.68 -6.75 0.82
N ASP A 116 16.85 -5.71 0.69
CA ASP A 116 16.25 -5.27 -0.58
C ASP A 116 17.23 -4.45 -1.45
N ASN A 117 18.51 -4.36 -1.06
CA ASN A 117 19.57 -3.57 -1.71
C ASN A 117 19.31 -2.04 -1.74
N VAL A 118 18.57 -1.52 -0.76
CA VAL A 118 18.41 -0.08 -0.50
C VAL A 118 19.47 0.38 0.50
N THR A 119 20.05 1.57 0.30
CA THR A 119 20.96 2.20 1.28
C THR A 119 20.18 3.24 2.10
N PRO A 120 19.68 2.89 3.31
CA PRO A 120 18.84 3.80 4.09
C PRO A 120 19.66 4.93 4.72
N ILE A 121 19.06 6.12 4.80
CA ILE A 121 19.55 7.22 5.63
C ILE A 121 19.06 6.93 7.06
N LEU A 122 19.98 6.66 7.98
CA LEU A 122 19.63 6.32 9.35
C LEU A 122 18.85 7.48 10.04
N PRO A 123 17.84 7.17 10.87
CA PRO A 123 16.99 8.15 11.54
C PRO A 123 17.78 9.16 12.38
#